data_AF-A0A527XQI1-F1
#
_entry.id   AF-A0A527XQI1-F1
#
_cell.length_a   1.000
_cell.length_b   1.000
_cell.length_c   1.000
_cell.angle_alpha   90.00
_cell.angle_beta   90.00
_cell.angle_gamma   90.00
#
_symmetry.space_group_name_H-M   'P 1'
#
loop_
_entity.id
_entity.type
_entity.pdbx_description
1 polymer ?
#
loop_
_entity_poly.entity_id
_entity_poly.type
_entity_poly.pdbx_seq_one_letter_code
_entity_poly.pdbx_strand_id
1 'polypeptide(L)'
;RYGLPVMKVFSVSEAADLERIKPFVGIADRFMFDAKPPKGSQLPGGNGVAFDWRVLAGLDAGLDYMLSGGLNAANIGDALRLANPPGIDVSSGVESAPGVKD
;
A
#
# COMPACT_ATOMS: atom_id res chain seq x y z
N ARG A 1 -26.93 1.53 1.49
CA ARG A 1 -25.69 0.83 1.06
C ARG A 1 -25.87 0.42 -0.40
N TYR A 2 -24.86 0.59 -1.26
CA TYR A 2 -24.95 0.28 -2.69
C TYR A 2 -24.65 -1.19 -3.06
N GLY A 3 -24.31 -2.03 -2.07
CA GLY A 3 -24.09 -3.47 -2.29
C GLY A 3 -22.81 -3.82 -3.07
N LEU A 4 -21.90 -2.86 -3.24
CA LEU A 4 -20.63 -3.05 -3.93
C LEU A 4 -19.49 -3.25 -2.92
N PRO A 5 -18.47 -4.07 -3.26
CA PRO A 5 -17.29 -4.22 -2.42
C PRO A 5 -16.52 -2.91 -2.32
N VAL A 6 -15.98 -2.63 -1.13
CA VAL A 6 -15.26 -1.42 -0.80
C VAL A 6 -13.84 -1.77 -0.36
N MET A 7 -12.87 -1.21 -1.06
CA MET A 7 -11.49 -1.17 -0.62
C MET A 7 -11.21 0.14 0.11
N LYS A 8 -10.62 0.08 1.30
CA LYS A 8 -10.22 1.27 2.08
C LYS A 8 -8.71 1.47 2.07
N VAL A 9 -8.28 2.64 1.59
CA VAL A 9 -6.87 2.99 1.46
C VAL A 9 -6.36 3.76 2.68
N PHE A 10 -5.15 3.43 3.14
CA PHE A 10 -4.41 4.14 4.17
C PHE A 10 -2.97 4.41 3.71
N SER A 11 -2.52 5.65 3.89
CA SER A 11 -1.10 5.99 3.73
C SER A 11 -0.31 5.56 4.98
N VAL A 12 0.72 4.75 4.78
CA VAL A 12 1.54 4.13 5.83
C VAL A 12 2.99 4.55 5.68
N SER A 13 3.60 4.91 6.80
CA SER A 13 5.05 5.11 6.95
C SER A 13 5.60 4.38 8.16
N GLU A 14 4.78 4.15 9.18
CA GLU A 14 5.17 3.57 10.47
C GLU A 14 4.03 2.73 11.06
N ALA A 15 4.32 1.88 12.03
CA ALA A 15 3.33 0.99 12.65
C ALA A 15 2.13 1.75 13.27
N ALA A 16 2.35 2.96 13.79
CA ALA A 16 1.29 3.78 14.37
C ALA A 16 0.21 4.18 13.33
N ASP A 17 0.53 4.21 12.03
CA ASP A 17 -0.45 4.49 10.99
C ASP A 17 -1.51 3.38 10.89
N LEU A 18 -1.15 2.14 11.24
CA LEU A 18 -2.02 0.96 11.13
C LEU A 18 -3.14 0.97 12.18
N GLU A 19 -3.00 1.71 13.27
CA GLU A 19 -4.06 1.89 14.29
C GLU A 19 -5.35 2.46 13.68
N ARG A 20 -5.21 3.24 12.59
CA ARG A 20 -6.32 3.89 11.89
C ARG A 20 -7.23 2.92 11.14
N ILE A 21 -6.82 1.65 10.96
CA ILE A 21 -7.64 0.64 10.26
C ILE A 21 -8.75 0.10 11.16
N LYS A 22 -8.58 0.13 12.50
CA LYS A 22 -9.47 -0.52 13.48
C LYS A 22 -10.95 -0.19 13.28
N PRO A 23 -11.36 1.08 13.04
CA PRO A 23 -12.77 1.42 12.84
C PRO A 23 -13.37 0.85 11.54
N PHE A 24 -12.55 0.35 10.62
CA PHE A 24 -12.96 -0.14 9.31
C PHE A 24 -12.90 -1.67 9.21
N VAL A 25 -12.35 -2.36 10.20
CA VAL A 25 -12.33 -3.83 10.24
C VAL A 25 -13.77 -4.34 10.31
N GLY A 26 -14.13 -5.25 9.41
CA GLY A 26 -15.51 -5.74 9.24
C GLY A 26 -16.47 -4.78 8.52
N ILE A 27 -15.98 -3.60 8.11
CA ILE A 27 -16.73 -2.64 7.27
C ILE A 27 -16.18 -2.63 5.84
N ALA A 28 -14.86 -2.56 5.69
CA ALA A 28 -14.20 -2.65 4.40
C ALA A 28 -14.01 -4.12 4.02
N ASP A 29 -14.22 -4.45 2.74
CA ASP A 29 -13.99 -5.80 2.20
C ASP A 29 -12.50 -6.09 2.01
N ARG A 30 -11.70 -5.04 1.79
CA ARG A 30 -10.24 -5.13 1.64
C ARG A 30 -9.55 -3.83 2.03
N PHE A 31 -8.31 -3.91 2.48
CA PHE A 31 -7.47 -2.74 2.72
C PHE A 31 -6.44 -2.51 1.61
N MET A 32 -5.96 -1.28 1.47
CA MET A 32 -4.77 -0.98 0.69
C MET A 32 -3.83 -0.11 1.51
N PHE A 33 -2.58 -0.54 1.63
CA PHE A 33 -1.54 0.20 2.34
C PHE A 33 -0.61 0.82 1.31
N ASP A 34 -0.70 2.14 1.19
CA ASP A 34 0.06 2.94 0.25
C ASP A 34 1.20 3.67 0.97
N ALA A 35 2.35 3.84 0.32
CA ALA A 35 3.48 4.53 0.91
C ALA A 35 3.15 6.01 1.14
N LYS A 36 3.26 6.48 2.39
CA LYS A 36 3.03 7.89 2.69
C LYS A 36 4.07 8.76 1.97
N PRO A 37 3.67 9.86 1.29
CA PRO A 37 4.60 10.79 0.68
C PRO A 37 5.62 11.32 1.70
N PRO A 38 6.90 11.49 1.33
CA PRO A 38 7.86 12.18 2.17
C PRO A 38 7.36 13.57 2.56
N LYS A 39 7.67 14.01 3.79
CA LYS A 39 7.31 15.36 4.24
C LYS A 39 7.89 16.40 3.28
N GLY A 40 7.03 17.24 2.71
CA GLY A 40 7.42 18.27 1.73
C GLY A 40 7.37 17.83 0.26
N SER A 41 6.95 16.61 -0.05
CA SER A 41 6.67 16.25 -1.44
C SER A 41 5.48 17.04 -2.00
N GLN A 42 5.63 17.53 -3.24
CA GLN A 42 4.57 18.21 -3.98
C GLN A 42 3.65 17.23 -4.72
N LEU A 43 4.07 15.97 -4.89
CA LEU A 43 3.28 14.96 -5.58
C LEU A 43 2.45 14.16 -4.57
N PRO A 44 1.13 14.03 -4.77
CA PRO A 44 0.25 13.27 -3.87
C PRO A 44 0.54 11.76 -3.88
N GLY A 45 1.27 11.25 -4.89
CA GLY A 45 1.71 9.87 -5.04
C GLY A 45 2.84 9.76 -6.08
N GLY A 46 3.38 8.56 -6.32
CA GLY A 46 4.41 8.36 -7.35
C GLY A 46 5.80 8.90 -7.00
N ASN A 47 6.09 9.15 -5.72
CA ASN A 47 7.40 9.61 -5.27
C ASN A 47 8.53 8.57 -5.46
N GLY A 48 8.20 7.33 -5.83
CA GLY A 48 9.16 6.22 -5.91
C GLY A 48 9.73 5.79 -4.55
N VAL A 49 9.22 6.35 -3.45
CA VAL A 49 9.69 6.07 -2.09
C VAL A 49 8.80 5.01 -1.45
N ALA A 50 9.36 3.85 -1.18
CA ALA A 50 8.74 2.82 -0.37
C ALA A 50 8.94 3.11 1.13
N PHE A 51 8.04 2.62 1.97
CA PHE A 51 8.24 2.58 3.43
C PHE A 51 8.85 1.24 3.85
N ASP A 52 9.26 1.12 5.11
CA ASP A 52 9.73 -0.15 5.65
C ASP A 52 8.58 -1.15 5.79
N TRP A 53 8.47 -2.09 4.85
CA TRP A 53 7.38 -3.07 4.83
C TRP A 53 7.35 -4.00 6.05
N ARG A 54 8.41 -4.06 6.86
CA ARG A 54 8.42 -4.85 8.11
C ARG A 54 7.36 -4.38 9.10
N VAL A 55 6.88 -3.13 9.00
CA VAL A 55 5.79 -2.64 9.86
C VAL A 55 4.48 -3.41 9.64
N LEU A 56 4.33 -4.08 8.49
CA LEU A 56 3.16 -4.90 8.17
C LEU A 56 3.16 -6.25 8.87
N ALA A 57 4.29 -6.68 9.44
CA ALA A 57 4.38 -7.93 10.21
C ALA A 57 3.52 -7.91 11.49
N GLY A 58 3.09 -6.73 11.95
CA GLY A 58 2.19 -6.57 13.09
C GLY A 58 0.71 -6.71 12.75
N LEU A 59 0.35 -6.94 11.49
CA LEU A 59 -1.04 -7.12 11.07
C LEU A 59 -1.54 -8.53 11.39
N ASP A 60 -2.84 -8.63 11.67
CA ASP A 60 -3.51 -9.92 11.85
C ASP A 60 -3.39 -10.76 10.57
N ALA A 61 -3.01 -12.04 10.71
CA ALA A 61 -2.78 -12.94 9.58
C ALA A 61 -4.02 -13.16 8.68
N GLY A 62 -5.22 -12.84 9.16
CA GLY A 62 -6.47 -12.93 8.41
C GLY A 62 -6.89 -11.64 7.69
N LEU A 63 -6.10 -10.56 7.81
CA LEU A 63 -6.43 -9.28 7.20
C LEU A 63 -6.09 -9.30 5.70
N ASP A 64 -7.12 -9.17 4.86
CA ASP A 64 -6.94 -9.06 3.41
C ASP A 64 -6.52 -7.64 3.01
N TYR A 65 -5.37 -7.51 2.35
CA TYR A 65 -4.85 -6.22 1.93
C TYR A 65 -4.04 -6.29 0.62
N MET A 66 -3.91 -5.13 -0.03
CA MET A 66 -2.95 -4.89 -1.10
C MET A 66 -1.85 -3.94 -0.63
N LEU A 67 -0.60 -4.24 -1.00
CA LEU A 67 0.53 -3.34 -0.81
C LEU A 67 0.69 -2.46 -2.05
N SER A 68 0.77 -1.14 -1.83
CA SER A 68 0.99 -0.12 -2.84
C SER A 68 2.08 0.87 -2.40
N GLY A 69 2.50 1.72 -3.34
CA GLY A 69 3.39 2.85 -3.10
C GLY A 69 4.87 2.51 -3.22
N GLY A 70 5.54 3.15 -4.18
CA GLY A 70 6.99 3.05 -4.37
C GLY A 70 7.49 1.70 -4.90
N LEU A 71 6.60 0.79 -5.30
CA LEU A 71 6.95 -0.51 -5.87
C LEU A 71 7.44 -0.40 -7.31
N ASN A 72 8.44 -1.19 -7.67
CA ASN A 72 8.99 -1.33 -9.02
C ASN A 72 9.72 -2.68 -9.19
N ALA A 73 10.24 -2.96 -10.40
CA ALA A 73 10.93 -4.21 -10.71
C ALA A 73 12.17 -4.48 -9.83
N ALA A 74 12.82 -3.44 -9.30
CA ALA A 74 14.03 -3.58 -8.49
C ALA A 74 13.74 -3.91 -7.02
N ASN A 75 12.57 -3.55 -6.48
CA ASN A 75 12.26 -3.72 -5.04
C ASN A 75 11.09 -4.67 -4.74
N ILE A 76 10.36 -5.14 -5.75
CA ILE A 76 9.21 -6.05 -5.53
C ILE A 76 9.59 -7.34 -4.81
N GLY A 77 10.79 -7.88 -5.08
CA GLY A 77 11.28 -9.10 -4.41
C GLY A 77 11.43 -8.91 -2.90
N ASP A 78 11.89 -7.73 -2.46
CA ASP A 78 11.96 -7.41 -1.04
C ASP A 78 10.57 -7.22 -0.42
N ALA A 79 9.60 -6.69 -1.16
CA ALA A 79 8.22 -6.52 -0.69
C ALA A 79 7.57 -7.86 -0.38
N LEU A 80 7.71 -8.80 -1.32
CA LEU A 80 7.19 -10.16 -1.19
C LEU A 80 7.88 -10.90 -0.04
N ARG A 81 9.19 -10.73 0.12
CA ARG A 81 9.95 -11.40 1.19
C ARG A 81 9.66 -10.84 2.58
N LEU A 82 9.54 -9.52 2.72
CA LEU A 82 9.41 -8.84 4.02
C LEU A 82 7.97 -8.78 4.54
N ALA A 83 6.98 -8.66 3.66
CA ALA A 83 5.58 -8.51 4.04
C ALA A 83 4.65 -9.59 3.49
N ASN A 84 5.08 -10.34 2.47
CA ASN A 84 4.28 -11.38 1.80
C ASN A 84 2.80 -10.98 1.60
N PRO A 85 2.53 -9.83 0.96
CA PRO A 85 1.18 -9.30 0.87
C PRO A 85 0.27 -10.19 0.01
N PRO A 86 -1.02 -10.35 0.35
CA PRO A 86 -2.00 -11.08 -0.45
C PRO A 86 -2.22 -10.50 -1.86
N GLY A 87 -1.91 -9.22 -2.05
CA GLY A 87 -1.96 -8.56 -3.35
C GLY A 87 -1.01 -7.37 -3.45
N ILE A 88 -0.68 -7.02 -4.70
CA ILE A 88 0.20 -5.92 -5.05
C ILE A 88 -0.56 -4.95 -5.95
N ASP A 89 -0.43 -3.67 -5.67
CA ASP A 89 -0.85 -2.58 -6.55
C ASP A 89 0.39 -1.80 -7.01
N VAL A 90 0.55 -1.62 -8.31
CA VAL A 90 1.68 -0.90 -8.90
C VAL A 90 1.18 0.01 -10.02
N SER A 91 1.63 1.26 -10.01
CA SER A 91 1.29 2.23 -11.05
C SER A 91 2.54 2.82 -11.70
N SER A 92 3.18 3.84 -11.12
CA SER A 92 4.29 4.57 -11.76
C SER A 92 5.59 3.77 -11.86
N GLY A 93 5.77 2.72 -11.05
CA GLY A 93 6.98 1.89 -11.09
C GLY A 93 7.09 0.95 -12.29
N VAL A 94 6.08 0.93 -13.15
CA VAL A 94 6.00 0.19 -14.42
C VAL A 94 5.62 1.12 -15.58
N GLU A 95 5.94 2.40 -15.45
CA GLU A 95 5.69 3.42 -16.47
C GLU A 95 7.00 3.87 -17.12
N SER A 96 7.01 3.98 -18.45
CA SER A 96 8.10 4.63 -19.20
C SER A 96 7.95 6.16 -19.20
N ALA A 97 6.72 6.64 -19.08
CA ALA A 97 6.34 8.05 -18.92
C ALA A 97 5.00 8.14 -18.15
N PRO A 98 4.64 9.28 -17.52
CA PRO A 98 3.40 9.39 -16.74
C PRO A 98 2.16 8.92 -17.51
N GLY A 99 1.52 7.86 -17.01
CA GLY A 99 0.34 7.24 -17.62
C GLY A 99 0.60 6.30 -18.81
N VAL A 100 1.87 6.03 -19.15
CA VAL A 100 2.28 5.12 -20.23
C VAL A 100 3.00 3.91 -19.63
N LYS A 101 2.34 2.75 -19.64
CA LYS A 101 2.91 1.49 -19.16
C LYS A 101 4.00 0.97 -20.12
N ASP A 102 5.02 0.34 -19.55
CA ASP A 102 6.09 -0.37 -20.26
C ASP A 102 5.89 -1.89 -20.11
#